data_AF-A0A2G9TMD6-F1
#
_entry.id   AF-A0A2G9TMD6-F1
#
_cell.length_a   1.000
_cell.length_b   1.000
_cell.length_c   1.000
_cell.angle_alpha   90.00
_cell.angle_beta   90.00
_cell.angle_gamma   90.00
#
_symmetry.space_group_name_H-M   'P 1'
#
loop_
_entity.id
_entity.type
_entity.pdbx_description
1 polymer ?
#
loop_
_entity_poly.entity_id
_entity_poly.type
_entity_poly.pdbx_seq_one_letter_code
_entity_poly.pdbx_strand_id
1 'polypeptide(L)'
;MAITSWGPNIAEEMEQLTKPEYGINSFKFFLAYMGTYMVRDEEFYQGHVIFGEPVAAGLALDGSHYFDKDWLHAARYVMSPPLSIDKSTPECLMDMLAADQLHLTGTDNCTFNGDQKMAGRHDFTKIPNGVNGVEDRMSIVWDRGVHSGKITPMRFVQIT
;
A
#
# COMPACT_ATOMS: atom_id res chain seq x y z
N MET A 1 -4.12 10.55 10.22
CA MET A 1 -5.13 9.90 11.09
C MET A 1 -5.98 8.97 10.24
N ALA A 2 -6.40 7.80 10.74
CA ALA A 2 -7.33 6.93 10.02
C ALA A 2 -8.76 7.16 10.48
N ILE A 3 -9.69 7.33 9.54
CA ILE A 3 -11.12 7.46 9.78
C ILE A 3 -11.75 6.10 9.51
N THR A 4 -12.14 5.42 10.59
CA THR A 4 -12.70 4.05 10.55
C THR A 4 -14.21 3.99 10.72
N SER A 5 -14.85 5.15 10.94
CA SER A 5 -16.30 5.35 10.99
C SER A 5 -16.61 6.84 10.76
N TRP A 6 -17.89 7.21 10.55
CA TRP A 6 -18.30 8.61 10.31
C TRP A 6 -19.39 9.07 11.27
N GLY A 7 -19.30 10.32 11.74
CA GLY A 7 -20.29 10.96 12.60
C GLY A 7 -19.90 12.40 12.99
N PRO A 8 -20.81 13.22 13.55
CA PRO A 8 -20.54 14.62 13.87
C PRO A 8 -19.32 14.83 14.78
N ASN A 9 -19.16 13.99 15.81
CA ASN A 9 -18.01 14.06 16.72
C ASN A 9 -16.69 13.83 16.00
N ILE A 10 -16.66 12.93 15.01
CA ILE A 10 -15.45 12.64 14.22
C ILE A 10 -15.08 13.84 13.35
N ALA A 11 -16.08 14.53 12.77
CA ALA A 11 -15.84 15.75 12.02
C ALA A 11 -15.24 16.87 12.90
N GLU A 12 -15.74 17.02 14.14
CA GLU A 12 -15.19 17.97 15.12
C GLU A 12 -13.75 17.59 15.53
N GLU A 13 -13.49 16.31 15.77
CA GLU A 13 -12.14 15.81 16.08
C GLU A 13 -11.18 16.04 14.91
N MET A 14 -11.60 15.80 13.67
CA MET A 14 -10.81 16.08 12.47
C MET A 14 -10.43 17.56 12.41
N GLU A 15 -11.37 18.48 12.67
CA GLU A 15 -11.07 19.91 12.75
C GLU A 15 -10.00 20.20 13.79
N GLN A 16 -10.11 19.64 15.01
CA GLN A 16 -9.08 19.82 16.04
C GLN A 16 -7.72 19.32 15.57
N LEU A 17 -7.66 18.14 14.95
CA LEU A 17 -6.43 17.52 14.49
C LEU A 17 -5.72 18.32 13.40
N THR A 18 -6.45 19.14 12.64
CA THR A 18 -5.84 20.04 11.63
C THR A 18 -5.20 21.28 12.22
N LYS A 19 -5.49 21.61 13.49
CA LYS A 19 -4.92 22.79 14.14
C LYS A 19 -3.41 22.64 14.35
N PRO A 20 -2.64 23.75 14.39
CA PRO A 20 -1.18 23.70 14.49
C PRO A 20 -0.63 22.89 15.67
N GLU A 21 -1.41 22.74 16.74
CA GLU A 21 -1.02 21.97 17.93
C GLU A 21 -0.87 20.47 17.63
N TYR A 22 -1.69 19.94 16.69
CA TYR A 22 -1.67 18.54 16.28
C TYR A 22 -1.04 18.35 14.89
N GLY A 23 -1.23 19.30 13.98
CA GLY A 23 -0.55 19.36 12.68
C GLY A 23 -0.93 18.26 11.68
N ILE A 24 -2.07 17.59 11.83
CA ILE A 24 -2.52 16.54 10.92
C ILE A 24 -3.24 17.15 9.71
N ASN A 25 -2.70 16.94 8.52
CA ASN A 25 -3.27 17.44 7.26
C ASN A 25 -3.74 16.33 6.31
N SER A 26 -3.71 15.06 6.74
CA SER A 26 -4.14 13.91 5.94
C SER A 26 -4.95 12.89 6.75
N PHE A 27 -6.01 12.39 6.11
CA PHE A 27 -6.94 11.42 6.68
C PHE A 27 -7.05 10.21 5.75
N LYS A 28 -6.90 9.01 6.32
CA LYS A 28 -7.00 7.73 5.60
C LYS A 28 -8.40 7.17 5.76
N PHE A 29 -9.06 6.85 4.66
CA PHE A 29 -10.32 6.12 4.62
C PHE A 29 -10.07 4.72 4.05
N PHE A 30 -10.87 3.75 4.47
CA PHE A 30 -10.82 2.38 3.95
C PHE A 30 -12.12 2.08 3.22
N LEU A 31 -12.02 1.63 1.97
CA LEU A 31 -13.17 1.16 1.16
C LEU A 31 -13.33 -0.37 1.21
N ALA A 32 -12.46 -1.04 1.97
CA ALA A 32 -12.45 -2.49 2.20
C ALA A 32 -12.52 -2.78 3.71
N TYR A 33 -12.40 -4.05 4.09
CA TYR A 33 -12.51 -4.52 5.48
C TYR A 33 -13.93 -4.30 6.06
N MET A 34 -14.93 -4.87 5.38
CA MET A 34 -16.33 -4.82 5.79
C MET A 34 -16.52 -5.27 7.25
N GLY A 35 -17.28 -4.48 8.02
CA GLY A 35 -17.55 -4.75 9.43
C GLY A 35 -16.43 -4.34 10.40
N THR A 36 -15.34 -3.75 9.91
CA THR A 36 -14.25 -3.23 10.76
C THR A 36 -13.86 -1.79 10.43
N TYR A 37 -13.44 -1.50 9.19
CA TYR A 37 -12.92 -0.18 8.81
C TYR A 37 -13.61 0.46 7.60
N MET A 38 -14.45 -0.28 6.87
CA MET A 38 -15.07 0.16 5.62
C MET A 38 -16.03 1.35 5.82
N VAL A 39 -15.82 2.43 5.06
CA VAL A 39 -16.80 3.52 4.86
C VAL A 39 -17.61 3.31 3.57
N ARG A 40 -18.80 3.88 3.49
CA ARG A 40 -19.77 3.75 2.37
C ARG A 40 -19.65 4.91 1.37
N ASP A 41 -20.14 4.72 0.14
CA ASP A 41 -20.04 5.73 -0.92
C ASP A 41 -20.66 7.10 -0.56
N GLU A 42 -21.74 7.10 0.23
CA GLU A 42 -22.37 8.33 0.76
C GLU A 42 -21.44 9.11 1.72
N GLU A 43 -20.47 8.43 2.31
CA GLU A 43 -19.44 8.98 3.20
C GLU A 43 -18.17 9.39 2.42
N PHE A 44 -17.99 8.92 1.17
CA PHE A 44 -16.77 9.09 0.36
C PHE A 44 -16.91 10.02 -0.86
N TYR A 45 -18.10 10.61 -1.11
CA TYR A 45 -18.54 11.16 -2.41
C TYR A 45 -17.54 12.04 -3.22
N GLN A 46 -17.69 11.98 -4.55
CA GLN A 46 -16.65 12.21 -5.57
C GLN A 46 -16.58 13.62 -6.18
N GLY A 47 -15.35 14.05 -6.48
CA GLY A 47 -14.98 15.18 -7.36
C GLY A 47 -13.49 15.54 -7.30
N HIS A 48 -12.60 14.56 -7.09
CA HIS A 48 -11.29 14.82 -6.46
C HIS A 48 -10.09 14.80 -7.40
N VAL A 49 -9.08 15.58 -7.01
CA VAL A 49 -7.69 15.44 -7.47
C VAL A 49 -7.15 14.12 -6.92
N ILE A 50 -6.78 13.20 -7.81
CA ILE A 50 -6.38 11.83 -7.45
C ILE A 50 -4.86 11.73 -7.44
N PHE A 51 -4.31 11.26 -6.33
CA PHE A 51 -2.91 10.85 -6.23
C PHE A 51 -2.84 9.34 -6.05
N GLY A 52 -1.83 8.71 -6.65
CA GLY A 52 -1.62 7.27 -6.63
C GLY A 52 -0.25 6.90 -6.05
N GLU A 53 -0.24 5.95 -5.12
CA GLU A 53 0.94 5.47 -4.40
C GLU A 53 1.10 3.94 -4.62
N PRO A 54 2.00 3.49 -5.50
CA PRO A 54 2.47 2.11 -5.49
C PRO A 54 3.41 1.85 -4.30
N VAL A 55 3.51 0.59 -3.90
CA VAL A 55 4.40 0.14 -2.83
C VAL A 55 5.58 -0.65 -3.39
N ALA A 56 6.71 -0.64 -2.66
CA ALA A 56 7.93 -1.35 -3.05
C ALA A 56 7.70 -2.81 -3.48
N ALA A 57 6.83 -3.55 -2.77
CA ALA A 57 6.48 -4.93 -3.12
C ALA A 57 5.85 -5.02 -4.52
N GLY A 58 4.91 -4.13 -4.86
CA GLY A 58 4.26 -4.10 -6.17
C GLY A 58 5.18 -3.68 -7.31
N LEU A 59 6.24 -2.92 -7.02
CA LEU A 59 7.26 -2.51 -8.00
C LEU A 59 8.32 -3.60 -8.27
N ALA A 60 8.41 -4.63 -7.42
CA ALA A 60 9.46 -5.63 -7.49
C ALA A 60 8.98 -7.07 -7.70
N LEU A 61 7.75 -7.37 -7.29
CA LEU A 61 7.24 -8.73 -7.15
C LEU A 61 5.91 -8.90 -7.88
N ASP A 62 5.58 -10.15 -8.21
CA ASP A 62 4.29 -10.55 -8.74
C ASP A 62 3.64 -11.64 -7.85
N GLY A 63 2.39 -11.99 -8.15
CA GLY A 63 1.60 -12.93 -7.36
C GLY A 63 2.01 -14.40 -7.48
N SER A 64 3.03 -14.75 -8.28
CA SER A 64 3.49 -16.13 -8.41
C SER A 64 3.95 -16.75 -7.08
N HIS A 65 4.41 -15.93 -6.13
CA HIS A 65 4.78 -16.36 -4.78
C HIS A 65 3.63 -17.05 -4.02
N TYR A 66 2.37 -16.72 -4.33
CA TYR A 66 1.21 -17.37 -3.70
C TYR A 66 1.03 -18.85 -4.07
N PHE A 67 1.70 -19.30 -5.14
CA PHE A 67 1.60 -20.67 -5.66
C PHE A 67 2.82 -21.53 -5.34
N ASP A 68 3.68 -21.08 -4.43
CA ASP A 68 4.80 -21.87 -3.94
C ASP A 68 4.30 -23.14 -3.22
N LYS A 69 5.07 -24.22 -3.29
CA LYS A 69 4.77 -25.48 -2.61
C LYS A 69 4.95 -25.37 -1.10
N ASP A 70 5.86 -24.49 -0.65
CA ASP A 70 5.97 -24.13 0.75
C ASP A 70 4.86 -23.14 1.12
N TRP A 71 3.92 -23.61 1.93
CA TRP A 71 2.82 -22.79 2.43
C TRP A 71 3.32 -21.55 3.18
N LEU A 72 4.39 -21.67 3.97
CA LEU A 72 4.88 -20.54 4.76
C LEU A 72 5.51 -19.48 3.87
N HIS A 73 6.17 -19.88 2.78
CA HIS A 73 6.60 -18.95 1.74
C HIS A 73 5.41 -18.21 1.16
N ALA A 74 4.39 -18.91 0.66
CA ALA A 74 3.20 -18.27 0.09
C ALA A 74 2.51 -17.30 1.08
N ALA A 75 2.37 -17.71 2.35
CA ALA A 75 1.75 -16.90 3.39
C ALA A 75 2.51 -15.59 3.69
N ARG A 76 3.85 -15.58 3.55
CA ARG A 76 4.68 -14.39 3.80
C ARG A 76 4.38 -13.24 2.84
N TYR A 77 3.88 -13.52 1.64
CA TYR A 77 3.51 -12.50 0.64
C TYR A 77 2.06 -12.02 0.75
N VAL A 78 1.27 -12.55 1.70
CA VAL A 78 -0.14 -12.16 1.88
C VAL A 78 -0.21 -10.73 2.41
N MET A 79 -0.81 -9.85 1.60
CA MET A 79 -1.08 -8.44 1.87
C MET A 79 -2.35 -8.00 1.14
N SER A 80 -2.81 -6.77 1.40
CA SER A 80 -4.02 -6.21 0.81
C SER A 80 -3.78 -4.77 0.33
N PRO A 81 -3.99 -4.45 -0.96
CA PRO A 81 -4.34 -5.38 -2.05
C PRO A 81 -3.26 -6.46 -2.30
N PRO A 82 -3.60 -7.65 -2.80
CA PRO A 82 -2.62 -8.70 -3.09
C PRO A 82 -1.73 -8.35 -4.29
N LEU A 83 -0.54 -8.95 -4.36
CA LEU A 83 0.31 -8.86 -5.55
C LEU A 83 -0.42 -9.44 -6.76
N SER A 84 -0.38 -8.72 -7.89
CA SER A 84 -1.00 -9.16 -9.13
C SER A 84 -0.29 -10.38 -9.71
N ILE A 85 -1.03 -11.39 -10.15
CA ILE A 85 -0.46 -12.55 -10.85
C ILE A 85 0.06 -12.23 -12.25
N ASP A 86 -0.32 -11.07 -12.80
CA ASP A 86 0.21 -10.58 -14.07
C ASP A 86 1.64 -10.07 -13.86
N LYS A 87 2.60 -10.80 -14.44
CA LYS A 87 4.04 -10.52 -14.34
C LYS A 87 4.46 -9.19 -14.95
N SER A 88 3.63 -8.57 -15.79
CA SER A 88 3.88 -7.24 -16.35
C SER A 88 3.54 -6.11 -15.37
N THR A 89 2.82 -6.41 -14.27
CA THR A 89 2.34 -5.40 -13.32
C THR A 89 3.45 -4.52 -12.74
N PRO A 90 4.60 -5.05 -12.26
CA PRO A 90 5.67 -4.21 -11.70
C PRO A 90 6.22 -3.21 -12.72
N GLU A 91 6.38 -3.64 -13.96
CA GLU A 91 6.85 -2.80 -15.06
C GLU A 91 5.82 -1.71 -15.41
N CYS A 92 4.55 -2.08 -15.52
CA CYS A 92 3.46 -1.14 -15.76
C CYS A 92 3.38 -0.07 -14.66
N LEU A 93 3.49 -0.45 -13.38
CA LEU A 93 3.50 0.51 -12.27
C LEU A 93 4.71 1.45 -12.33
N MET A 94 5.88 0.97 -12.72
CA MET A 94 7.07 1.81 -12.91
C MET A 94 6.90 2.77 -14.10
N ASP A 95 6.29 2.33 -15.19
CA ASP A 95 5.98 3.18 -16.34
C ASP A 95 4.96 4.27 -15.97
N MET A 96 3.96 3.94 -15.15
CA MET A 96 3.02 4.93 -14.62
C MET A 96 3.69 5.94 -13.67
N LEU A 97 4.68 5.52 -12.87
CA LEU A 97 5.52 6.44 -12.08
C LEU A 97 6.38 7.33 -12.98
N ALA A 98 6.92 6.80 -14.07
CA ALA A 98 7.70 7.56 -15.04
C ALA A 98 6.85 8.60 -15.79
N ALA A 99 5.59 8.24 -16.09
CA ALA A 99 4.63 9.09 -16.79
C ALA A 99 3.85 10.06 -15.88
N ASP A 100 4.19 10.13 -14.58
CA ASP A 100 3.50 10.96 -13.58
C ASP A 100 2.00 10.65 -13.42
N GLN A 101 1.60 9.41 -13.73
CA GLN A 101 0.26 8.89 -13.43
C GLN A 101 0.18 8.34 -11.99
N LEU A 102 1.32 7.90 -11.46
CA LEU A 102 1.55 7.61 -10.04
C LEU A 102 2.60 8.61 -9.52
N HIS A 103 2.48 8.99 -8.25
CA HIS A 103 3.03 10.26 -7.76
C HIS A 103 4.11 10.09 -6.68
N LEU A 104 4.07 9.00 -5.92
CA LEU A 104 4.95 8.75 -4.79
C LEU A 104 5.08 7.24 -4.52
N THR A 105 6.11 6.82 -3.80
CA THR A 105 6.34 5.41 -3.46
C THR A 105 6.27 5.18 -1.95
N GLY A 106 5.38 4.27 -1.53
CA GLY A 106 5.27 3.80 -0.16
C GLY A 106 5.87 2.40 0.02
N THR A 107 5.65 1.81 1.19
CA THR A 107 6.02 0.41 1.44
C THR A 107 4.88 -0.42 2.02
N ASP A 108 3.91 0.24 2.67
CA ASP A 108 2.91 -0.42 3.50
C ASP A 108 3.56 -1.45 4.45
N ASN A 109 4.65 -1.03 5.13
CA ASN A 109 5.46 -1.94 5.92
C ASN A 109 4.68 -2.38 7.16
N CYS A 110 4.16 -3.60 7.13
CA CYS A 110 3.34 -4.20 8.16
C CYS A 110 3.80 -5.66 8.35
N THR A 111 4.89 -5.85 9.10
CA THR A 111 5.61 -7.12 9.14
C THR A 111 5.08 -8.06 10.21
N PHE A 112 4.91 -9.32 9.83
CA PHE A 112 4.58 -10.42 10.74
C PHE A 112 5.61 -11.54 10.58
N ASN A 113 6.03 -12.15 11.70
CA ASN A 113 6.93 -13.29 11.67
C ASN A 113 6.21 -14.57 11.19
N GLY A 114 6.97 -15.66 11.02
CA GLY A 114 6.42 -16.93 10.54
C GLY A 114 5.29 -17.47 11.42
N ASP A 115 5.46 -17.43 12.75
CA ASP A 115 4.48 -17.94 13.70
C ASP A 115 3.17 -17.14 13.66
N GLN A 116 3.24 -15.82 13.49
CA GLN A 116 2.07 -14.98 13.30
C GLN A 116 1.34 -15.30 11.99
N LYS A 117 2.08 -15.52 10.89
CA LYS A 117 1.49 -15.92 9.60
C LYS A 117 0.78 -17.27 9.69
N MET A 118 1.28 -18.21 10.51
CA MET A 118 0.67 -19.53 10.75
C MET A 118 -0.75 -19.46 11.31
N ALA A 119 -1.21 -18.34 11.87
CA ALA A 119 -2.58 -18.16 12.33
C ALA A 119 -3.65 -18.49 11.26
N GLY A 120 -3.30 -18.32 9.98
CA GLY A 120 -4.16 -18.65 8.84
C GLY A 120 -3.83 -19.96 8.13
N ARG A 121 -3.10 -20.90 8.75
CA ARG A 121 -2.67 -22.16 8.11
C ARG A 121 -3.77 -22.95 7.42
N HIS A 122 -4.98 -22.88 7.97
CA HIS A 122 -6.17 -23.58 7.47
C HIS A 122 -7.27 -22.65 6.99
N ASP A 123 -7.03 -21.33 7.00
CA ASP A 123 -8.00 -20.31 6.64
C ASP A 123 -7.25 -19.02 6.26
N PHE A 124 -7.17 -18.72 4.95
CA PHE A 124 -6.37 -17.60 4.45
C PHE A 124 -6.86 -16.24 5.00
N THR A 125 -8.14 -16.13 5.38
CA THR A 125 -8.72 -14.90 5.92
C THR A 125 -8.13 -14.52 7.27
N LYS A 126 -7.50 -15.48 7.96
CA LYS A 126 -6.83 -15.31 9.26
C LYS A 126 -5.33 -15.10 9.14
N ILE A 127 -4.75 -15.11 7.93
CA ILE A 127 -3.36 -14.74 7.74
C ILE A 127 -3.26 -13.22 7.96
N PRO A 128 -2.44 -12.73 8.91
CA PRO A 128 -2.26 -11.30 9.09
C PRO A 128 -1.66 -10.69 7.82
N ASN A 129 -2.33 -9.66 7.30
CA ASN A 129 -1.98 -9.03 6.02
C ASN A 129 -0.84 -8.03 6.20
N GLY A 130 0.22 -8.20 5.41
CA GLY A 130 1.36 -7.27 5.39
C GLY A 130 2.69 -7.94 5.08
N VAL A 131 3.62 -7.13 4.59
CA VAL A 131 4.96 -7.49 4.12
C VAL A 131 6.00 -6.48 4.63
N ASN A 132 7.29 -6.79 4.43
CA ASN A 132 8.38 -5.82 4.64
C ASN A 132 8.56 -4.90 3.43
N GLY A 133 9.32 -3.83 3.61
CA GLY A 133 9.80 -3.02 2.50
C GLY A 133 10.44 -1.70 2.89
N VAL A 134 10.38 -1.29 4.16
CA VAL A 134 10.90 0.01 4.63
C VAL A 134 12.37 0.22 4.30
N GLU A 135 13.20 -0.80 4.49
CA GLU A 135 14.64 -0.76 4.22
C GLU A 135 14.95 -0.81 2.72
N ASP A 136 14.25 -1.68 1.99
CA ASP A 136 14.57 -2.01 0.60
C ASP A 136 14.01 -1.01 -0.42
N ARG A 137 13.04 -0.17 -0.02
CA ARG A 137 12.28 0.70 -0.93
C ARG A 137 13.19 1.51 -1.85
N MET A 138 14.16 2.22 -1.30
CA MET A 138 15.01 3.12 -2.11
C MET A 138 15.83 2.33 -3.13
N SER A 139 16.41 1.20 -2.72
CA SER A 139 17.21 0.35 -3.61
C SER A 139 16.36 -0.29 -4.71
N ILE A 140 15.14 -0.74 -4.38
CA ILE A 140 14.19 -1.30 -5.36
C ILE A 140 13.81 -0.24 -6.40
N VAL A 141 13.39 0.96 -5.96
CA VAL A 141 12.98 2.03 -6.89
C VAL A 141 14.18 2.48 -7.73
N TRP A 142 15.38 2.53 -7.16
CA TRP A 142 16.59 2.86 -7.89
C TRP A 142 16.92 1.82 -8.97
N ASP A 143 16.96 0.53 -8.61
CA ASP A 143 17.30 -0.56 -9.53
C ASP A 143 16.26 -0.68 -10.66
N ARG A 144 14.98 -0.78 -10.28
CA ARG A 144 13.88 -0.99 -11.24
C ARG A 144 13.57 0.26 -12.06
N GLY A 145 13.90 1.44 -11.57
CA GLY A 145 13.59 2.72 -12.20
C GLY A 145 14.80 3.38 -12.86
N VAL A 146 15.79 3.76 -12.07
CA VAL A 146 16.95 4.54 -12.53
C VAL A 146 17.91 3.65 -13.33
N HIS A 147 18.30 2.51 -12.77
CA HIS A 147 19.27 1.61 -13.40
C HIS A 147 18.73 0.99 -14.70
N SER A 148 17.42 0.68 -14.74
CA SER A 148 16.74 0.19 -15.94
C SER A 148 16.53 1.26 -17.03
N GLY A 149 16.73 2.54 -16.71
CA GLY A 149 16.52 3.66 -17.62
C GLY A 149 15.08 4.13 -17.75
N LYS A 150 14.15 3.65 -16.92
CA LYS A 150 12.73 4.07 -16.94
C LYS A 150 12.50 5.47 -16.35
N ILE A 151 13.26 5.85 -15.32
CA ILE A 151 13.18 7.17 -14.69
C ILE A 151 14.56 7.81 -14.53
N THR A 152 14.59 9.14 -14.48
CA THR A 152 15.83 9.89 -14.17
C THR A 152 16.11 9.89 -12.66
N PRO A 153 17.36 10.14 -12.23
CA PRO A 153 17.66 10.35 -10.81
C PRO A 153 16.84 11.48 -10.17
N MET A 154 16.48 12.52 -10.93
CA MET A 154 15.63 13.61 -10.42
C MET A 154 14.19 13.13 -10.21
N ARG A 155 13.67 12.30 -11.11
CA ARG A 155 12.35 11.69 -10.92
C ARG A 155 12.37 10.71 -9.75
N PHE A 156 13.46 9.95 -9.55
CA PHE A 156 13.67 9.14 -8.35
C PHE A 156 13.55 9.99 -7.08
N VAL A 157 14.28 11.11 -6.98
CA VAL A 157 14.19 12.03 -5.83
C VAL A 157 12.75 12.54 -5.62
N GLN A 158 12.01 12.83 -6.69
CA GLN A 158 10.64 13.35 -6.59
C GLN A 158 9.66 12.33 -5.99
N ILE A 159 9.81 11.04 -6.32
CA ILE A 159 8.84 10.00 -5.93
C ILE A 159 9.24 9.22 -4.68
N THR A 160 10.38 9.55 -4.04
CA THR A 160 10.89 8.83 -2.85
C THR A 160 11.00 9.67 -1.60
#